data_AF-A0A3N5YEA2-F1
#
_entry.id   AF-A0A3N5YEA2-F1
#
_cell.length_a   1.000
_cell.length_b   1.000
_cell.length_c   1.000
_cell.angle_alpha   90.00
_cell.angle_beta   90.00
_cell.angle_gamma   90.00
#
_symmetry.space_group_name_H-M   'P 1'
#
loop_
_entity.id
_entity.type
_entity.pdbx_description
1 polymer ?
#
loop_
_entity_poly.entity_id
_entity_poly.type
_entity_poly.pdbx_seq_one_letter_code
_entity_poly.pdbx_strand_id
1 'polypeptide(L)'
;MKNRLSCQRSLLLVVLSALLAMLGALSGIVAAAASDPLTLTVLYDNIPFDKNLQSHWGFSCLVEKGSTRVLFDTGAQPETLL
;
A
#
# COMPACT_ATOMS: atom_id res chain seq x y z
N MET A 1 -47.71 -11.95 31.22
CA MET A 1 -47.06 -12.46 29.99
C MET A 1 -46.39 -11.37 29.12
N LYS A 2 -46.71 -10.08 29.27
CA LYS A 2 -46.11 -8.96 28.50
C LYS A 2 -44.60 -8.72 28.75
N ASN A 3 -44.06 -9.18 29.89
CA ASN A 3 -42.68 -8.88 30.31
C ASN A 3 -41.60 -9.69 29.58
N ARG A 4 -41.93 -10.91 29.07
CA ARG A 4 -40.97 -11.74 28.33
C ARG A 4 -40.71 -11.20 26.92
N LEU A 5 -41.74 -10.65 26.27
CA LEU A 5 -41.65 -10.05 24.94
C LEU A 5 -40.88 -8.72 24.93
N SER A 6 -41.00 -7.93 26.01
CA SER A 6 -40.24 -6.70 26.22
C SER A 6 -38.74 -6.99 26.39
N CYS A 7 -38.39 -7.98 27.22
CA CYS A 7 -37.01 -8.42 27.44
C CYS A 7 -36.37 -8.95 26.14
N GLN A 8 -37.11 -9.73 25.36
CA GLN A 8 -36.63 -10.30 24.09
C GLN A 8 -36.37 -9.24 23.01
N ARG A 9 -37.19 -8.16 22.98
CA ARG A 9 -36.98 -7.00 22.10
C ARG A 9 -35.75 -6.19 22.49
N SER A 10 -35.56 -5.94 23.79
CA SER A 10 -34.37 -5.23 24.28
C SER A 10 -33.09 -6.01 24.02
N LEU A 11 -33.11 -7.33 24.20
CA LEU A 11 -31.98 -8.20 23.90
C LEU A 11 -31.64 -8.18 22.40
N LEU A 12 -32.65 -8.26 21.53
CA LEU A 12 -32.46 -8.20 20.08
C LEU A 12 -31.80 -6.89 19.63
N LEU A 13 -32.23 -5.76 20.20
CA LEU A 13 -31.65 -4.44 19.90
C LEU A 13 -30.20 -4.32 20.33
N VAL A 14 -29.84 -4.86 21.51
CA VAL A 14 -28.45 -4.87 22.01
C VAL A 14 -27.56 -5.76 21.14
N VAL A 15 -28.06 -6.91 20.69
CA VAL A 15 -27.30 -7.80 19.79
C VAL A 15 -27.10 -7.14 18.42
N LEU A 16 -28.11 -6.46 17.87
CA LEU A 16 -28.00 -5.74 16.59
C LEU A 16 -27.02 -4.57 16.66
N SER A 17 -27.02 -3.77 17.73
CA SER A 17 -26.08 -2.65 17.87
C SER A 17 -24.64 -3.14 18.06
N ALA A 18 -24.43 -4.23 18.80
CA ALA A 18 -23.12 -4.87 18.93
C ALA A 18 -22.61 -5.41 17.59
N LEU A 19 -23.47 -6.07 16.80
CA LEU A 19 -23.12 -6.54 15.46
C LEU A 19 -22.75 -5.38 14.53
N LEU A 20 -23.49 -4.28 14.57
CA LEU A 20 -23.20 -3.10 13.74
C LEU A 20 -21.85 -2.45 14.11
N ALA A 21 -21.55 -2.36 15.41
CA ALA A 21 -20.27 -1.85 15.91
C ALA A 21 -19.09 -2.76 15.51
N MET A 22 -19.25 -4.08 15.58
CA MET A 22 -18.24 -5.05 15.13
C MET A 22 -17.99 -4.97 13.63
N LEU A 23 -19.04 -4.72 12.82
CA LEU A 23 -18.90 -4.53 11.37
C LEU A 23 -18.11 -3.25 11.03
N GLY A 24 -18.35 -2.16 11.77
CA GLY A 24 -17.60 -0.91 11.63
C GLY A 24 -16.13 -1.05 12.00
N ALA A 25 -15.82 -1.78 13.08
CA ALA A 25 -14.45 -2.06 13.49
C ALA A 25 -13.68 -2.88 12.45
N LEU A 26 -14.35 -3.81 11.74
CA LEU A 26 -13.74 -4.60 10.67
C LEU A 26 -13.33 -3.73 9.47
N SER A 27 -14.12 -2.71 9.14
CA SER A 27 -13.85 -1.80 8.01
C SER A 27 -12.58 -0.97 8.22
N GLY A 28 -12.33 -0.50 9.45
CA GLY A 28 -11.10 0.23 9.79
C GLY A 28 -9.83 -0.62 9.70
N ILE A 29 -9.92 -1.92 10.01
CA ILE A 29 -8.80 -2.87 9.89
C ILE A 29 -8.43 -3.10 8.42
N VAL A 30 -9.41 -3.23 7.53
CA VAL A 30 -9.17 -3.42 6.09
C VAL A 30 -8.54 -2.19 5.46
N ALA A 31 -8.94 -0.98 5.88
CA ALA A 31 -8.36 0.26 5.39
C ALA A 31 -6.88 0.43 5.81
N ALA A 32 -6.52 0.03 7.03
CA ALA A 32 -5.13 0.11 7.51
C ALA A 32 -4.17 -0.84 6.78
N ALA A 33 -4.68 -1.90 6.14
CA ALA A 33 -3.86 -2.85 5.38
C ALA A 33 -3.52 -2.36 3.96
N ALA A 34 -4.22 -1.35 3.43
CA ALA A 34 -3.95 -0.79 2.12
C ALA A 34 -2.79 0.22 2.21
N SER A 35 -1.56 -0.26 2.07
CA SER A 35 -0.39 0.61 1.90
C SER A 35 -0.11 0.86 0.41
N ASP A 36 0.37 2.05 0.08
CA ASP A 36 0.83 2.35 -1.28
C ASP A 36 1.95 1.37 -1.68
N PRO A 37 1.88 0.77 -2.89
CA PRO A 37 2.89 -0.16 -3.34
C PRO A 37 4.25 0.55 -3.48
N LEU A 38 5.32 -0.15 -3.09
CA LEU A 38 6.69 0.26 -3.38
C LEU A 38 7.01 -0.11 -4.82
N THR A 39 7.34 0.88 -5.64
CA THR A 39 7.79 0.68 -7.03
C THR A 39 9.26 1.06 -7.16
N LEU A 40 10.04 0.18 -7.80
CA LEU A 40 11.44 0.39 -8.12
C LEU A 40 11.58 0.37 -9.64
N THR A 41 11.86 1.53 -10.24
CA THR A 41 12.10 1.64 -11.67
C THR A 41 13.59 1.79 -11.91
N VAL A 42 14.24 0.72 -12.38
CA VAL A 42 15.66 0.76 -12.77
C VAL A 42 15.79 1.66 -13.99
N LEU A 43 16.49 2.78 -13.81
CA LEU A 43 16.78 3.74 -14.88
C LEU A 43 18.09 3.36 -15.60
N TYR A 44 19.04 2.80 -14.84
CA TYR A 44 20.33 2.38 -15.34
C TYR A 44 20.89 1.21 -14.53
N ASP A 45 21.47 0.23 -15.24
CA ASP A 45 22.17 -0.93 -14.68
C ASP A 45 23.46 -1.18 -15.48
N ASN A 46 24.44 -1.80 -14.84
CA ASN A 46 25.68 -2.21 -15.51
C ASN A 46 25.51 -3.46 -16.38
N ILE A 47 24.37 -4.15 -16.27
CA ILE A 47 23.97 -5.24 -17.17
C ILE A 47 22.88 -4.73 -18.12
N PRO A 48 23.12 -4.73 -19.45
CA PRO A 48 22.15 -4.20 -20.40
C PRO A 48 20.95 -5.15 -20.52
N PHE A 49 19.74 -4.61 -20.35
CA PHE A 49 18.49 -5.33 -20.62
C PHE A 49 18.26 -5.54 -22.13
N ASP A 50 18.70 -4.59 -22.95
CA ASP A 50 18.65 -4.64 -24.40
C ASP A 50 20.05 -4.39 -24.97
N LYS A 51 20.39 -5.12 -26.04
CA LYS A 51 21.73 -5.08 -26.66
C LYS A 51 22.13 -3.73 -27.26
N ASN A 52 21.17 -2.82 -27.46
CA ASN A 52 21.42 -1.47 -27.98
C ASN A 52 21.70 -0.46 -26.85
N LEU A 53 21.59 -0.87 -25.58
CA LEU A 53 21.93 -0.03 -24.43
C LEU A 53 23.45 -0.01 -24.21
N GLN A 54 23.94 1.14 -23.75
CA GLN A 54 25.33 1.30 -23.34
C GLN A 54 25.50 0.92 -21.87
N SER A 55 26.59 0.23 -21.55
CA SER A 55 26.90 -0.23 -20.19
C SER A 55 28.21 0.37 -19.70
N HIS A 56 28.21 0.77 -18.43
CA HIS A 56 29.28 1.32 -17.63
C HIS A 56 29.16 0.83 -16.17
N TRP A 57 30.08 1.20 -15.29
CA TRP A 57 29.93 0.94 -13.86
C TRP A 57 28.95 1.92 -13.22
N GLY A 58 28.01 1.40 -12.42
CA GLY A 58 27.06 2.21 -11.66
C GLY A 58 25.66 1.60 -11.64
N PHE A 59 24.73 2.32 -11.01
CA PHE A 59 23.33 1.97 -10.93
C PHE A 59 22.50 3.25 -10.75
N SER A 60 21.25 3.25 -11.20
CA SER A 60 20.28 4.28 -10.84
C SER A 60 18.86 3.73 -10.85
N CYS A 61 18.07 4.12 -9.85
CA CYS A 61 16.69 3.67 -9.71
C CYS A 61 15.80 4.79 -9.16
N LEU A 62 14.61 4.94 -9.74
CA LEU A 62 13.55 5.75 -9.16
C LEU A 62 12.75 4.90 -8.17
N VAL A 63 12.74 5.33 -6.92
CA VAL A 63 12.01 4.70 -5.82
C VAL A 63 10.73 5.48 -5.57
N GLU A 64 9.57 4.84 -5.71
CA GLU A 64 8.26 5.46 -5.53
C GLU A 64 7.43 4.74 -4.46
N LYS A 65 6.83 5.52 -3.55
CA LYS A 65 5.84 5.04 -2.57
C LYS A 65 4.85 6.16 -2.25
N GLY A 66 3.61 6.01 -2.70
CA GLY A 66 2.60 7.06 -2.57
C GLY A 66 3.03 8.33 -3.31
N SER A 67 3.08 9.46 -2.61
CA SER A 67 3.58 10.73 -3.16
C SER A 67 5.10 10.86 -3.11
N THR A 68 5.80 9.98 -2.40
CA THR A 68 7.25 10.06 -2.22
C THR A 68 7.97 9.52 -3.45
N ARG A 69 8.91 10.31 -3.97
CA ARG A 69 9.78 9.96 -5.09
C ARG A 69 11.23 10.27 -4.73
N VAL A 70 12.09 9.26 -4.82
CA VAL A 70 13.52 9.39 -4.54
C VAL A 70 14.30 8.84 -5.72
N LEU A 71 15.20 9.65 -6.28
CA LEU A 71 16.22 9.17 -7.20
C LEU A 71 17.35 8.57 -6.35
N PHE A 72 17.50 7.25 -6.40
CA PHE A 72 18.56 6.53 -5.71
C PHE A 72 19.71 6.26 -6.68
N ASP A 73 20.88 6.82 -6.34
CA ASP A 73 22.10 6.81 -7.15
C ASP A 73 21.90 7.41 -8.56
N THR A 74 22.99 7.86 -9.17
CA THR A 74 23.01 8.49 -10.51
C THR A 74 24.02 7.82 -11.42
N GLY A 75 24.49 6.63 -11.05
CA GLY A 75 25.62 5.98 -11.70
C GLY A 75 26.91 6.78 -11.58
N ALA A 76 27.97 6.30 -12.25
CA ALA A 76 29.28 6.96 -12.23
C ALA A 76 29.43 8.06 -13.30
N GLN A 77 28.48 8.16 -14.24
CA GLN A 77 28.61 9.01 -15.43
C GLN A 77 27.32 9.80 -15.66
N PRO A 78 27.31 11.12 -15.37
CA PRO A 78 26.09 11.92 -15.35
C PRO A 78 25.45 12.09 -16.73
N GLU A 79 26.23 12.04 -17.81
CA GLU A 79 25.73 12.20 -19.19
C GLU A 79 24.83 11.02 -19.62
N THR A 80 24.93 9.87 -18.96
CA THR A 80 24.13 8.68 -19.27
C THR A 80 22.65 8.85 -18.89
N LEU A 81 22.35 9.76 -17.95
CA LEU A 81 21.00 9.98 -17.40
C LEU A 81 20.41 11.36 -17.78
N LEU A 82 21.05 12.11 -18.68
CA LEU A 82 20.62 13.44 -19.17
C LEU A 82 20.11 13.36 -20.61
#